data_AF-A0A9W9M238-F1
#
_entry.id   AF-A0A9W9M238-F1
#
_cell.length_a   1.000
_cell.length_b   1.000
_cell.length_c   1.000
_cell.angle_alpha   90.00
_cell.angle_beta   90.00
_cell.angle_gamma   90.00
#
_symmetry.space_group_name_H-M   'P 1'
#
loop_
_entity.id
_entity.type
_entity.pdbx_description
1 polymer ?
#
loop_
_entity_poly.entity_id
_entity_poly.type
_entity_poly.pdbx_seq_one_letter_code
_entity_poly.pdbx_strand_id
1 'polypeptide(L)'
;MAFKECNKAHVRVIQEDNTCTSEPDYLDINEDVVRQLAILKVDGREELVTSAVVHEPKKERQHKNIKLRDEYHKAKDSWDQCNTRACNLIFSTLNPIPQSHVDKVESAREAFKILRAEYGSPSWQTNFKRFETLCNIQYKGNNTQDFVRRFKEALAEVQQRGTKLDPFMTLNFFIRAIHNNPRCQVFIQALKPNLKDSRFMTSAAGLVKVA
;
A
#
# COMPACT_ATOMS: atom_id res chain seq x y z
N MET A 1 1.18 1.47 21.79
CA MET A 1 2.27 0.62 21.30
C MET A 1 1.72 -0.64 20.58
N ALA A 2 1.00 -0.49 19.47
CA ALA A 2 0.42 -1.63 18.72
C ALA A 2 0.79 -1.68 17.21
N PHE A 3 1.43 -0.63 16.69
CA PHE A 3 1.76 -0.51 15.26
C PHE A 3 3.07 -1.20 14.84
N LYS A 4 3.93 -1.61 15.77
CA LYS A 4 5.27 -2.14 15.43
C LYS A 4 5.27 -3.64 15.12
N GLU A 5 4.42 -4.43 15.77
CA GLU A 5 4.42 -5.90 15.61
C GLU A 5 3.51 -6.40 14.49
N CYS A 6 2.39 -5.72 14.20
CA CYS A 6 1.52 -6.05 13.06
C CYS A 6 2.16 -5.79 11.69
N ASN A 7 3.29 -5.08 11.62
CA ASN A 7 3.86 -4.63 10.35
C ASN A 7 4.53 -5.75 9.55
N LYS A 8 5.16 -6.74 10.21
CA LYS A 8 5.92 -7.80 9.50
C LYS A 8 5.02 -8.73 8.70
N ALA A 9 3.87 -9.13 9.25
CA ALA A 9 2.94 -10.03 8.57
C ALA A 9 2.32 -9.36 7.32
N HIS A 10 1.91 -8.10 7.42
CA HIS A 10 1.40 -7.35 6.27
C HIS A 10 2.47 -7.17 5.19
N VAL A 11 3.71 -6.84 5.59
CA VAL A 11 4.84 -6.72 4.65
C VAL A 11 5.10 -8.05 3.93
N ARG A 12 5.03 -9.19 4.64
CA ARG A 12 5.16 -10.51 4.03
C ARG A 12 4.08 -10.77 2.98
N VAL A 13 2.80 -10.55 3.32
CA VAL A 13 1.68 -10.77 2.38
C VAL A 13 1.86 -9.94 1.10
N ILE A 14 2.42 -8.72 1.20
CA ILE A 14 2.66 -7.85 0.05
C ILE A 14 3.91 -8.27 -0.75
N GLN A 15 5.00 -8.69 -0.10
CA GLN A 15 6.29 -8.89 -0.75
C GLN A 15 6.55 -10.33 -1.20
N GLU A 16 6.14 -11.32 -0.41
CA GLU A 16 6.46 -12.73 -0.65
C GLU A 16 5.42 -13.39 -1.59
N ASP A 17 5.89 -14.31 -2.44
CA ASP A 17 5.03 -15.20 -3.24
C ASP A 17 4.44 -16.31 -2.36
N ASN A 18 3.26 -16.80 -2.74
CA ASN A 18 2.63 -18.00 -2.14
C ASN A 18 2.50 -17.96 -0.61
N THR A 19 2.19 -16.78 -0.05
CA THR A 19 1.98 -16.63 1.39
C THR A 19 0.68 -17.26 1.88
N CYS A 20 -0.27 -17.51 0.98
CA CYS A 20 -1.48 -18.27 1.28
C CYS A 20 -1.17 -19.76 1.24
N THR A 21 -1.54 -20.46 2.32
CA THR A 21 -1.36 -21.91 2.42
C THR A 21 -2.15 -22.61 1.33
N SER A 22 -1.54 -23.57 0.62
CA SER A 22 -2.25 -24.45 -0.30
C SER A 22 -3.11 -25.47 0.45
N GLU A 23 -4.12 -26.00 -0.23
CA GLU A 23 -4.94 -27.07 0.33
C GLU A 23 -4.06 -28.29 0.68
N PRO A 24 -4.22 -28.92 1.85
CA PRO A 24 -3.42 -30.07 2.24
C PRO A 24 -3.79 -31.32 1.44
N ASP A 25 -2.81 -32.17 1.19
CA ASP A 25 -3.05 -33.53 0.69
C ASP A 25 -3.64 -34.40 1.81
N TYR A 26 -4.92 -34.71 1.71
CA TYR A 26 -5.59 -35.61 2.64
C TYR A 26 -5.20 -37.07 2.39
N LEU A 27 -5.06 -37.84 3.47
CA LEU A 27 -4.83 -39.27 3.39
C LEU A 27 -6.10 -39.99 2.92
N ASP A 28 -5.96 -41.00 2.05
CA ASP A 28 -7.11 -41.79 1.63
C ASP A 28 -7.69 -42.60 2.81
N ILE A 29 -9.00 -42.46 3.01
CA ILE A 29 -9.78 -43.13 4.06
C ILE A 29 -10.65 -44.26 3.52
N ASN A 30 -10.60 -44.52 2.21
CA ASN A 30 -11.27 -45.65 1.59
C ASN A 30 -10.75 -46.95 2.19
N GLU A 31 -11.67 -47.81 2.58
CA GLU A 31 -11.38 -49.04 3.28
C GLU A 31 -10.51 -49.99 2.45
N ASP A 32 -10.73 -50.05 1.14
CA ASP A 32 -9.95 -50.88 0.22
C ASP A 32 -8.49 -50.41 0.15
N VAL A 33 -8.27 -49.10 0.11
CA VAL A 33 -6.92 -48.52 0.08
C VAL A 33 -6.22 -48.69 1.42
N VAL A 34 -6.94 -48.50 2.53
CA VAL A 34 -6.41 -48.76 3.87
C VAL A 34 -6.07 -50.24 4.05
N ARG A 35 -6.91 -51.15 3.52
CA ARG A 35 -6.69 -52.60 3.53
C ARG A 35 -5.47 -52.98 2.69
N GLN A 36 -5.34 -52.46 1.46
CA GLN A 36 -4.14 -52.67 0.64
C GLN A 36 -2.87 -52.18 1.33
N LEU A 37 -2.92 -51.01 1.97
CA LEU A 37 -1.78 -50.48 2.74
C LEU A 37 -1.47 -51.32 3.98
N ALA A 38 -2.48 -51.95 4.60
CA ALA A 38 -2.29 -52.88 5.70
C ALA A 38 -1.65 -54.21 5.21
N ILE A 39 -2.09 -54.74 4.06
CA ILE A 39 -1.52 -55.92 3.40
C ILE A 39 -0.03 -55.71 3.07
N LEU A 40 0.31 -54.53 2.53
CA LEU A 40 1.69 -54.15 2.26
C LEU A 40 2.56 -54.08 3.54
N LYS A 41 1.97 -53.67 4.67
CA LYS A 41 2.69 -53.62 5.96
C LYS A 41 2.97 -55.00 6.57
N VAL A 42 2.26 -56.04 6.12
CA VAL A 42 2.44 -57.43 6.59
C VAL A 42 3.07 -58.32 5.51
N ASP A 43 3.89 -57.74 4.62
CA ASP A 43 4.59 -58.43 3.53
C ASP A 43 3.66 -59.26 2.63
N GLY A 44 2.45 -58.75 2.34
CA GLY A 44 1.50 -59.40 1.45
C GLY A 44 0.66 -60.51 2.10
N ARG A 45 0.77 -60.73 3.42
CA ARG A 45 -0.01 -61.75 4.14
C ARG A 45 -1.43 -61.27 4.43
N GLU A 46 -2.32 -61.39 3.44
CA GLU A 46 -3.73 -61.00 3.54
C GLU A 46 -4.48 -61.60 4.73
N GLU A 47 -4.12 -62.83 5.12
CA GLU A 47 -4.73 -63.59 6.23
C GLU A 47 -4.60 -62.88 7.59
N LEU A 48 -3.58 -62.01 7.74
CA LEU A 48 -3.32 -61.25 8.96
C LEU A 48 -4.11 -59.92 9.00
N VAL A 49 -4.74 -59.53 7.88
CA VAL A 49 -5.46 -58.25 7.74
C VAL A 49 -6.95 -58.46 8.02
N THR A 50 -7.29 -58.53 9.30
CA THR A 50 -8.68 -58.56 9.75
C THR A 50 -9.33 -57.18 9.67
N SER A 51 -10.67 -57.12 9.67
CA SER A 51 -11.40 -55.84 9.68
C SER A 51 -11.03 -54.95 10.87
N ALA A 52 -10.66 -55.53 12.01
CA ALA A 52 -10.16 -54.79 13.18
C ALA A 52 -8.80 -54.14 12.90
N VAL A 53 -7.92 -54.83 12.18
CA VAL A 53 -6.60 -54.34 11.76
C VAL A 53 -6.70 -53.22 10.71
N VAL A 54 -7.79 -53.16 9.93
CA VAL A 54 -8.08 -52.07 8.98
C VAL A 54 -8.75 -50.88 9.68
N HIS A 55 -9.56 -51.12 10.71
CA HIS A 55 -10.35 -50.10 11.39
C HIS A 55 -9.50 -49.05 12.11
N GLU A 56 -8.50 -49.47 12.89
CA GLU A 56 -7.63 -48.53 13.61
C GLU A 56 -6.80 -47.61 12.69
N PRO A 57 -6.12 -48.11 11.64
CA PRO A 57 -5.44 -47.25 10.66
C PRO A 57 -6.39 -46.33 9.88
N LYS A 58 -7.63 -46.76 9.63
CA LYS A 58 -8.66 -45.90 9.01
C LYS A 58 -9.01 -44.74 9.93
N LYS A 59 -9.24 -45.01 11.22
CA LYS A 59 -9.52 -44.02 12.25
C LYS A 59 -8.35 -43.06 12.46
N GLU A 60 -7.12 -43.55 12.47
CA GLU A 60 -5.92 -42.73 12.57
C GLU A 60 -5.79 -41.76 11.37
N ARG A 61 -6.02 -42.25 10.15
CA ARG A 61 -6.02 -41.40 8.93
C ARG A 61 -7.13 -40.36 8.96
N GLN A 62 -8.33 -40.73 9.38
CA GLN A 62 -9.43 -39.79 9.57
C GLN A 62 -9.06 -38.69 10.57
N HIS A 63 -8.47 -39.06 11.71
CA HIS A 63 -8.03 -38.09 12.71
C HIS A 63 -6.93 -37.15 12.18
N LYS A 64 -5.97 -37.70 11.42
CA LYS A 64 -4.93 -36.90 10.75
C LYS A 64 -5.52 -35.92 9.73
N ASN A 65 -6.49 -36.35 8.92
CA ASN A 65 -7.17 -35.47 7.95
C ASN A 65 -7.95 -34.35 8.64
N ILE A 66 -8.65 -34.64 9.75
CA ILE A 66 -9.33 -33.62 10.54
C ILE A 66 -8.31 -32.58 11.04
N LYS A 67 -7.20 -33.03 11.61
CA LYS A 67 -6.15 -32.15 12.10
C LYS A 67 -5.54 -31.28 10.99
N LEU A 68 -5.23 -31.87 9.83
CA LEU A 68 -4.72 -31.15 8.66
C LEU A 68 -5.72 -30.09 8.19
N ARG A 69 -7.01 -30.43 8.17
CA ARG A 69 -8.07 -29.50 7.78
C ARG A 69 -8.19 -28.33 8.76
N ASP A 70 -8.14 -28.61 10.06
CA ASP A 70 -8.21 -27.57 11.11
C ASP A 70 -6.99 -26.65 11.05
N GLU A 71 -5.79 -27.20 10.86
CA GLU A 71 -4.54 -26.42 10.71
C GLU A 71 -4.59 -25.55 9.44
N TYR A 72 -5.07 -26.10 8.32
CA TYR A 72 -5.26 -25.37 7.08
C TYR A 72 -6.26 -24.21 7.22
N HIS A 73 -7.45 -24.47 7.77
CA HIS A 73 -8.45 -23.42 7.99
C HIS A 73 -7.91 -22.31 8.89
N LYS A 74 -7.25 -22.67 9.99
CA LYS A 74 -6.63 -21.70 10.89
C LYS A 74 -5.56 -20.84 10.19
N ALA A 75 -4.71 -21.46 9.37
CA ALA A 75 -3.70 -20.75 8.62
C ALA A 75 -4.31 -19.83 7.55
N LYS A 76 -5.34 -20.31 6.85
CA LYS A 76 -6.07 -19.57 5.82
C LYS A 76 -6.81 -18.37 6.41
N ASP A 77 -7.56 -18.55 7.49
CA ASP A 77 -8.27 -17.46 8.17
C ASP A 77 -7.30 -16.39 8.68
N SER A 78 -6.14 -16.81 9.21
CA SER A 78 -5.10 -15.90 9.65
C SER A 78 -4.50 -15.10 8.48
N TRP A 79 -4.28 -15.76 7.34
CA TRP A 79 -3.82 -15.10 6.12
C TRP A 79 -4.86 -14.14 5.56
N ASP A 80 -6.13 -14.55 5.46
CA ASP A 80 -7.24 -13.72 4.98
C ASP A 80 -7.42 -12.47 5.84
N GLN A 81 -7.31 -12.61 7.16
CA GLN A 81 -7.35 -11.47 8.08
C GLN A 81 -6.18 -10.51 7.85
N CYS A 82 -4.97 -11.02 7.64
CA CYS A 82 -3.79 -10.19 7.35
C CYS A 82 -3.92 -9.50 5.99
N ASN A 83 -4.35 -10.22 4.96
CA ASN A 83 -4.56 -9.70 3.62
C ASN A 83 -5.62 -8.61 3.61
N THR A 84 -6.77 -8.84 4.25
CA THR A 84 -7.86 -7.84 4.38
C THR A 84 -7.37 -6.58 5.09
N ARG A 85 -6.64 -6.73 6.20
CA ARG A 85 -6.06 -5.58 6.91
C ARG A 85 -5.06 -4.81 6.05
N ALA A 86 -4.19 -5.51 5.32
CA ALA A 86 -3.23 -4.88 4.42
C ALA A 86 -3.93 -4.13 3.27
N CYS A 87 -4.96 -4.72 2.67
CA CYS A 87 -5.82 -4.06 1.67
C CYS A 87 -6.42 -2.78 2.23
N ASN A 88 -7.09 -2.86 3.39
CA ASN A 88 -7.71 -1.69 4.01
C ASN A 88 -6.70 -0.57 4.30
N LEU A 89 -5.49 -0.93 4.77
CA LEU A 89 -4.42 0.04 4.96
C LEU A 89 -4.00 0.70 3.64
N ILE A 90 -3.80 -0.08 2.59
CA ILE A 90 -3.52 0.45 1.24
C ILE A 90 -4.64 1.42 0.85
N PHE A 91 -5.89 0.98 0.82
CA PHE A 91 -7.03 1.80 0.42
C PHE A 91 -7.16 3.09 1.22
N SER A 92 -6.95 3.04 2.55
CA SER A 92 -7.07 4.22 3.41
C SER A 92 -6.03 5.32 3.10
N THR A 93 -4.96 4.98 2.38
CA THR A 93 -3.88 5.91 2.02
C THR A 93 -3.99 6.45 0.59
N LEU A 94 -4.91 5.91 -0.21
CA LEU A 94 -5.04 6.28 -1.62
C LEU A 94 -6.02 7.42 -1.82
N ASN A 95 -5.67 8.33 -2.73
CA ASN A 95 -6.62 9.28 -3.29
C ASN A 95 -7.58 8.55 -4.26
N PRO A 96 -8.73 9.15 -4.61
CA PRO A 96 -9.77 8.49 -5.42
C PRO A 96 -9.29 7.88 -6.74
N ILE A 97 -8.34 8.54 -7.43
CA ILE A 97 -7.79 8.06 -8.72
C ILE A 97 -6.93 6.79 -8.51
N PRO A 98 -5.87 6.80 -7.67
CA PRO A 98 -5.17 5.55 -7.34
C PRO A 98 -6.08 4.46 -6.79
N GLN A 99 -7.08 4.82 -5.97
CA GLN A 99 -8.03 3.89 -5.40
C GLN A 99 -8.87 3.18 -6.48
N SER A 100 -9.30 3.89 -7.53
CA SER A 100 -10.10 3.28 -8.60
C SER A 100 -9.35 2.24 -9.43
N HIS A 101 -8.01 2.19 -9.36
CA HIS A 101 -7.24 1.14 -10.04
C HIS A 101 -7.24 -0.19 -9.27
N VAL A 102 -7.55 -0.15 -7.98
CA VAL A 102 -7.44 -1.31 -7.09
C VAL A 102 -8.74 -1.61 -6.34
N ASP A 103 -9.83 -0.89 -6.61
CA ASP A 103 -11.12 -0.98 -5.90
C ASP A 103 -11.73 -2.39 -5.84
N LYS A 104 -11.49 -3.19 -6.88
CA LYS A 104 -11.97 -4.58 -7.01
C LYS A 104 -10.91 -5.62 -6.67
N VAL A 105 -9.75 -5.20 -6.17
CA VAL A 105 -8.63 -6.11 -5.91
C VAL A 105 -8.66 -6.56 -4.45
N GLU A 106 -8.96 -7.83 -4.24
CA GLU A 106 -9.07 -8.42 -2.90
C GLU A 106 -7.72 -8.79 -2.30
N SER A 107 -6.67 -8.91 -3.13
CA SER A 107 -5.31 -9.23 -2.68
C SER A 107 -4.47 -7.97 -2.50
N ALA A 108 -3.93 -7.77 -1.29
CA ALA A 108 -3.08 -6.63 -0.97
C ALA A 108 -1.83 -6.59 -1.85
N ARG A 109 -1.32 -7.78 -2.20
CA ARG A 109 -0.17 -7.95 -3.08
C ARG A 109 -0.46 -7.51 -4.50
N GLU A 110 -1.57 -7.96 -5.07
CA GLU A 110 -1.93 -7.59 -6.44
C GLU A 110 -2.28 -6.10 -6.52
N ALA A 111 -2.96 -5.56 -5.50
CA ALA A 111 -3.19 -4.12 -5.39
C ALA A 111 -1.87 -3.35 -5.38
N PHE A 112 -0.89 -3.79 -4.58
CA PHE A 112 0.43 -3.19 -4.54
C PHE A 112 1.18 -3.29 -5.88
N LYS A 113 1.11 -4.44 -6.57
CA LYS A 113 1.75 -4.61 -7.89
C LYS A 113 1.18 -3.65 -8.93
N ILE A 114 -0.15 -3.49 -8.98
CA ILE A 114 -0.82 -2.55 -9.88
C ILE A 114 -0.35 -1.12 -9.60
N LEU A 115 -0.41 -0.70 -8.33
CA LEU A 115 0.04 0.64 -7.93
C LEU A 115 1.53 0.87 -8.22
N ARG A 116 2.37 -0.15 -8.01
CA ARG A 116 3.80 -0.08 -8.29
C ARG A 116 4.09 -0.02 -9.79
N ALA A 117 3.33 -0.71 -10.62
CA ALA A 117 3.47 -0.62 -12.07
C ALA A 117 3.13 0.78 -12.57
N GLU A 118 2.04 1.36 -12.06
CA GLU A 118 1.57 2.68 -12.48
C GLU A 118 2.46 3.81 -11.92
N TYR A 119 2.72 3.81 -10.61
CA TYR A 119 3.34 4.93 -9.88
C TYR A 119 4.77 4.66 -9.41
N GLY A 120 5.25 3.41 -9.52
CA GLY A 120 6.59 3.03 -9.06
C GLY A 120 7.71 3.36 -10.04
N SER A 121 7.39 3.91 -11.23
CA SER A 121 8.39 4.26 -12.22
C SER A 121 9.33 5.38 -11.74
N PRO A 122 10.62 5.38 -12.15
CA PRO A 122 11.56 6.44 -11.78
C PRO A 122 11.07 7.85 -12.16
N SER A 123 10.26 7.98 -13.22
CA SER A 123 9.65 9.25 -13.60
C SER A 123 8.64 9.75 -12.56
N TRP A 124 7.79 8.89 -12.02
CA TRP A 124 6.84 9.27 -10.99
C TRP A 124 7.51 9.61 -9.66
N GLN A 125 8.53 8.83 -9.26
CA GLN A 125 9.33 9.16 -8.08
C GLN A 125 10.06 10.51 -8.22
N THR A 126 10.61 10.77 -9.40
CA THR A 126 11.24 12.07 -9.71
C THR A 126 10.22 13.20 -9.65
N ASN A 127 9.03 13.01 -10.21
CA ASN A 127 7.94 14.00 -10.15
C ASN A 127 7.49 14.26 -8.71
N PHE A 128 7.34 13.21 -7.90
CA PHE A 128 7.00 13.33 -6.50
C PHE A 128 8.05 14.17 -5.74
N LYS A 129 9.35 13.91 -5.94
CA LYS A 129 10.44 14.71 -5.33
C LYS A 129 10.39 16.19 -5.72
N ARG A 130 10.06 16.49 -6.99
CA ARG A 130 9.88 17.88 -7.45
C ARG A 130 8.69 18.54 -6.75
N PHE A 131 7.58 17.83 -6.63
CA PHE A 131 6.38 18.31 -5.93
C PHE A 131 6.62 18.49 -4.42
N GLU A 132 7.36 17.57 -3.80
CA GLU A 132 7.80 17.66 -2.41
C GLU A 132 8.70 18.87 -2.18
N THR A 133 9.62 19.15 -3.12
CA THR A 133 10.45 20.36 -3.09
C THR A 133 9.59 21.62 -3.08
N LEU A 134 8.59 21.72 -3.98
CA LEU A 134 7.65 22.84 -4.00
C LEU A 134 6.87 22.97 -2.68
N CYS A 135 6.38 21.87 -2.12
CA CYS A 135 5.65 21.84 -0.85
C CYS A 135 6.47 22.29 0.36
N ASN A 136 7.79 22.05 0.33
CA ASN A 136 8.71 22.30 1.43
C ASN A 136 9.41 23.65 1.36
N ILE A 137 9.19 24.43 0.30
CA ILE A 137 9.72 25.80 0.22
C ILE A 137 9.05 26.66 1.31
N GLN A 138 9.89 27.33 2.09
CA GLN A 138 9.45 28.25 3.14
C GLN A 138 10.25 29.56 3.08
N TYR A 139 9.56 30.68 3.26
CA TYR A 139 10.18 31.99 3.36
C TYR A 139 10.66 32.28 4.78
N LYS A 140 11.99 32.47 4.94
CA LYS A 140 12.64 32.71 6.24
C LYS A 140 12.81 34.20 6.61
N GLY A 141 12.29 35.14 5.81
CA GLY A 141 12.28 36.57 6.17
C GLY A 141 13.54 37.37 5.86
N ASN A 142 14.57 36.75 5.27
CA ASN A 142 15.90 37.36 5.07
C ASN A 142 16.22 37.74 3.61
N ASN A 143 15.71 37.00 2.63
CA ASN A 143 15.98 37.28 1.21
C ASN A 143 14.76 36.97 0.32
N THR A 144 13.95 37.99 0.04
CA THR A 144 12.73 37.87 -0.78
C THR A 144 13.04 37.48 -2.23
N GLN A 145 14.12 38.00 -2.80
CA GLN A 145 14.48 37.73 -4.20
C GLN A 145 14.89 36.27 -4.40
N ASP A 146 15.74 35.75 -3.50
CA ASP A 146 16.14 34.34 -3.53
C ASP A 146 14.95 33.40 -3.32
N PHE A 147 14.05 33.75 -2.39
CA PHE A 147 12.82 32.99 -2.16
C PHE A 147 11.95 32.92 -3.42
N VAL A 148 11.65 34.07 -4.04
CA VAL A 148 10.81 34.12 -5.25
C VAL A 148 11.46 33.36 -6.40
N ARG A 149 12.79 33.46 -6.54
CA ARG A 149 13.56 32.69 -7.54
C ARG A 149 13.39 31.18 -7.33
N ARG A 150 13.68 30.68 -6.12
CA ARG A 150 13.55 29.25 -5.76
C ARG A 150 12.12 28.73 -5.92
N PHE A 151 11.13 29.53 -5.54
CA PHE A 151 9.72 29.18 -5.71
C PHE A 151 9.35 29.03 -7.20
N LYS A 152 9.78 29.97 -8.05
CA LYS A 152 9.54 29.91 -9.51
C LYS A 152 10.25 28.73 -10.17
N GLU A 153 11.50 28.44 -9.76
CA GLU A 153 12.26 27.28 -10.24
C GLU A 153 11.55 25.96 -9.91
N ALA A 154 11.16 25.76 -8.65
CA ALA A 154 10.42 24.55 -8.25
C ALA A 154 9.06 24.43 -8.95
N LEU A 155 8.35 25.55 -9.14
CA LEU A 155 7.09 25.56 -9.90
C LEU A 155 7.30 25.15 -11.36
N ALA A 156 8.35 25.66 -12.01
CA ALA A 156 8.69 25.33 -13.39
C ALA A 156 9.07 23.84 -13.54
N GLU A 157 9.82 23.28 -12.60
CA GLU A 157 10.19 21.85 -12.59
C GLU A 157 8.98 20.92 -12.51
N VAL A 158 7.95 21.31 -11.75
CA VAL A 158 6.67 20.58 -11.67
C VAL A 158 5.88 20.70 -12.98
N GLN A 159 5.89 21.89 -13.61
CA GLN A 159 5.11 22.16 -14.83
C GLN A 159 5.70 21.53 -16.11
N GLN A 160 7.00 21.22 -16.15
CA GLN A 160 7.68 20.64 -17.33
C GLN A 160 7.09 19.32 -17.85
N ARG A 161 6.28 18.59 -17.06
CA ARG A 161 5.67 17.30 -17.47
C ARG A 161 4.15 17.32 -17.64
N GLY A 162 3.55 18.51 -17.79
CA GLY A 162 2.19 18.64 -18.31
C GLY A 162 1.11 18.93 -17.27
N THR A 163 1.41 18.87 -15.97
CA THR A 163 0.47 19.35 -14.95
C THR A 163 0.57 20.87 -14.86
N LYS A 164 -0.21 21.56 -15.70
CA LYS A 164 -0.34 23.01 -15.60
C LYS A 164 -1.13 23.33 -14.34
N LEU A 165 -0.41 23.62 -13.25
CA LEU A 165 -1.03 24.11 -12.02
C LEU A 165 -1.83 25.36 -12.34
N ASP A 166 -3.10 25.36 -11.95
CA ASP A 166 -3.94 26.53 -12.14
C ASP A 166 -3.44 27.70 -11.26
N PRO A 167 -3.84 28.94 -11.57
CA PRO A 167 -3.44 30.11 -10.78
C PRO A 167 -3.82 30.02 -9.29
N PHE A 168 -4.92 29.35 -8.95
CA PHE A 168 -5.39 29.21 -7.57
C PHE A 168 -4.50 28.24 -6.77
N MET A 169 -4.12 27.10 -7.35
CA MET A 169 -3.14 26.17 -6.77
C MET A 169 -1.79 26.85 -6.57
N THR A 170 -1.32 27.59 -7.58
CA THR A 170 -0.05 28.33 -7.50
C THR A 170 -0.06 29.34 -6.36
N LEU A 171 -1.16 30.09 -6.19
CA LEU A 171 -1.35 31.00 -5.08
C LEU A 171 -1.36 30.28 -3.73
N ASN A 172 -2.07 29.15 -3.61
CA ASN A 172 -2.12 28.37 -2.37
C ASN A 172 -0.74 27.85 -1.94
N PHE A 173 0.07 27.37 -2.89
CA PHE A 173 1.46 27.00 -2.61
C PHE A 173 2.29 28.20 -2.13
N PHE A 174 2.11 29.36 -2.76
CA PHE A 174 2.81 30.57 -2.35
C PHE A 174 2.42 31.02 -0.93
N ILE A 175 1.11 31.08 -0.63
CA ILE A 175 0.59 31.42 0.70
C ILE A 175 1.15 30.44 1.74
N ARG A 176 1.09 29.13 1.47
CA ARG A 176 1.65 28.10 2.36
C ARG A 176 3.14 28.33 2.61
N ALA A 177 3.91 28.70 1.59
CA ALA A 177 5.34 28.93 1.71
C ALA A 177 5.70 30.15 2.58
N ILE A 178 4.81 31.15 2.67
CA ILE A 178 5.03 32.36 3.49
C ILE A 178 4.26 32.36 4.82
N HIS A 179 3.34 31.41 5.02
CA HIS A 179 2.41 31.39 6.16
C HIS A 179 3.10 31.43 7.52
N ASN A 180 4.22 30.70 7.67
CA ASN A 180 4.92 30.65 8.95
C ASN A 180 5.71 31.92 9.28
N ASN A 181 5.73 32.91 8.39
CA ASN A 181 6.41 34.18 8.63
C ASN A 181 5.43 35.23 9.17
N PRO A 182 5.60 35.70 10.43
CA PRO A 182 4.70 36.70 11.03
C PRO A 182 4.58 38.00 10.24
N ARG A 183 5.65 38.44 9.55
CA ARG A 183 5.62 39.66 8.72
C ARG A 183 4.74 39.51 7.50
N CYS A 184 4.58 38.28 7.01
CA CYS A 184 3.73 37.98 5.87
C CYS A 184 2.26 37.82 6.24
N GLN A 185 1.89 37.73 7.53
CA GLN A 185 0.51 37.53 7.95
C GLN A 185 -0.40 38.71 7.55
N VAL A 186 0.09 39.94 7.72
CA VAL A 186 -0.63 41.15 7.29
C VAL A 186 -0.86 41.13 5.77
N PHE A 187 0.15 40.70 5.01
CA PHE A 187 0.05 40.55 3.55
C PHE A 187 -0.95 39.45 3.15
N ILE A 188 -0.94 38.30 3.83
CA ILE A 188 -1.89 37.20 3.58
C ILE A 188 -3.34 37.65 3.84
N GLN A 189 -3.57 38.45 4.89
CA GLN A 189 -4.91 38.97 5.20
C GLN A 189 -5.37 40.05 4.21
N ALA A 190 -4.45 40.83 3.64
CA ALA A 190 -4.74 41.89 2.67
C ALA A 190 -4.80 41.41 1.21
N LEU A 191 -4.46 40.15 0.94
CA LEU A 191 -4.39 39.58 -0.40
C LEU A 191 -5.78 39.55 -1.07
N LYS A 192 -5.97 40.37 -2.11
CA LYS A 192 -7.10 40.30 -3.07
C LYS A 192 -6.59 39.94 -4.47
N PRO A 193 -6.10 38.71 -4.70
CA PRO A 193 -5.44 38.35 -5.93
C PRO A 193 -6.43 38.31 -7.10
N ASN A 194 -6.11 39.02 -8.18
CA ASN A 194 -6.82 38.88 -9.44
C ASN A 194 -6.32 37.62 -10.14
N LEU A 195 -7.01 36.50 -9.95
CA LEU A 195 -6.65 35.19 -10.51
C LEU A 195 -6.78 35.13 -12.05
N LYS A 196 -7.39 36.14 -12.68
CA LYS A 196 -7.43 36.30 -14.14
C LYS A 196 -6.15 36.92 -14.70
N ASP A 197 -5.29 37.50 -13.86
CA ASP A 197 -4.01 38.07 -14.27
C ASP A 197 -2.92 36.99 -14.27
N SER A 198 -2.40 36.67 -15.47
CA SER A 198 -1.26 35.75 -15.65
C SER A 198 0.02 36.17 -14.92
N ARG A 199 0.12 37.42 -14.44
CA ARG A 199 1.29 37.98 -13.73
C ARG A 199 1.06 38.19 -12.23
N PHE A 200 -0.02 37.66 -11.65
CA PHE A 200 -0.40 37.92 -10.25
C PHE A 200 0.73 37.69 -9.22
N MET A 201 1.62 36.73 -9.47
CA MET A 201 2.79 36.44 -8.63
C MET A 201 3.84 37.56 -8.61
N THR A 202 3.95 38.35 -9.68
CA THR A 202 4.88 39.49 -9.78
C THR A 202 4.39 40.66 -8.92
N SER A 203 3.08 40.86 -8.89
CA SER A 203 2.41 41.84 -8.03
C SER A 203 2.47 41.44 -6.55
N ALA A 204 2.35 40.14 -6.23
CA ALA A 204 2.52 39.61 -4.88
C ALA A 204 3.95 39.77 -4.33
N ALA A 205 4.98 39.55 -5.17
CA ALA A 205 6.38 39.75 -4.79
C ALA A 205 6.72 41.23 -4.51
N GLY A 206 6.04 42.16 -5.18
CA GLY A 206 6.16 43.61 -4.90
C GLY A 206 5.59 43.99 -3.54
N LEU A 207 4.53 43.32 -3.09
CA LEU A 207 3.89 43.58 -1.79
C LEU A 207 4.64 42.95 -0.61
N VAL A 208 5.34 41.81 -0.81
CA VAL A 208 6.25 41.24 0.22
C VAL A 208 7.47 42.14 0.48
N LYS A 209 7.80 43.08 -0.41
CA LYS A 209 8.84 44.10 -0.16
C LYS A 209 8.37 45.26 0.74
N VAL A 210 7.06 45.42 0.93
CA VAL A 210 6.45 46.56 1.65
C VAL A 210 6.02 46.18 3.07
N ALA A 211 6.12 44.88 3.44
CA ALA A 211 5.91 44.34 4.79
C ALA A 211 7.22 43.94 5.45
#